data_AF-A0A942IGN2-F1
#
_entry.id   AF-A0A942IGN2-F1
#
_cell.length_a   1.000
_cell.length_b   1.000
_cell.length_c   1.000
_cell.angle_alpha   90.00
_cell.angle_beta   90.00
_cell.angle_gamma   90.00
#
_symmetry.space_group_name_H-M   'P 1'
#
loop_
_entity.id
_entity.type
_entity.pdbx_description
1 polymer ?
#
loop_
_entity_poly.entity_id
_entity_poly.type
_entity_poly.pdbx_seq_one_letter_code
_entity_poly.pdbx_strand_id
1 'polypeptide(L)' 'MAEYKRDEKVAFNGKKVEILGSTFEEGKPETPMNWRKKLRNREEILAYLKTGERYWFSDEWVGSEKRKTKA' A
#
# COMPACT_ATOMS: atom_id res chain seq x y z
N MET A 1 -13.04 -25.52 14.74
CA MET A 1 -12.89 -25.18 13.31
C MET A 1 -13.33 -23.74 13.14
N ALA A 2 -12.51 -22.87 12.56
CA ALA A 2 -12.86 -21.46 12.39
C ALA A 2 -14.03 -21.33 11.39
N GLU A 3 -15.07 -20.58 11.76
CA GLU A 3 -16.19 -20.28 10.86
C GLU A 3 -15.75 -19.19 9.87
N TYR A 4 -15.57 -19.56 8.61
CA TYR A 4 -15.22 -18.63 7.55
C TYR A 4 -16.48 -18.08 6.88
N LYS A 5 -16.54 -16.76 6.69
CA LYS A 5 -17.55 -16.12 5.83
C LYS A 5 -17.37 -16.63 4.41
N ARG A 6 -18.48 -16.92 3.72
CA ARG A 6 -18.51 -17.32 2.31
C ARG A 6 -19.38 -16.34 1.52
N ASP A 7 -18.89 -15.93 0.36
CA ASP A 7 -19.59 -15.05 -0.58
C ASP A 7 -19.99 -15.83 -1.84
N GLU A 8 -21.19 -15.60 -2.36
CA GLU A 8 -21.57 -16.14 -3.68
C GLU A 8 -21.12 -15.20 -4.80
N LYS A 9 -20.37 -15.73 -5.77
CA LYS A 9 -20.06 -15.01 -7.02
C LYS A 9 -20.42 -15.84 -8.24
N VAL A 10 -20.70 -15.16 -9.34
CA VAL A 10 -20.95 -15.80 -10.63
C VAL A 10 -19.60 -16.05 -11.28
N ALA A 11 -19.29 -17.32 -11.51
CA ALA A 11 -18.12 -17.73 -12.27
C ALA A 11 -18.30 -17.35 -13.75
N PHE A 12 -17.20 -17.28 -14.48
CA PHE A 12 -17.19 -16.90 -15.91
C PHE A 12 -18.16 -17.74 -16.78
N ASN A 13 -18.44 -18.98 -16.36
CA ASN A 13 -19.37 -19.89 -17.03
C ASN A 13 -20.86 -19.70 -16.64
N GLY A 14 -21.19 -18.62 -15.91
CA GLY A 14 -22.56 -18.30 -15.48
C GLY A 14 -23.05 -19.10 -14.26
N LYS A 15 -22.27 -20.04 -13.72
CA LYS A 15 -22.64 -20.78 -12.50
C LYS A 15 -22.32 -19.96 -11.26
N LYS A 16 -23.21 -20.01 -10.26
CA LYS A 16 -22.93 -19.47 -8.92
C LYS A 16 -21.97 -20.40 -8.19
N VAL A 17 -20.90 -19.83 -7.64
CA VAL A 17 -19.90 -20.53 -6.83
C VAL A 17 -19.74 -19.81 -5.48
N GLU A 18 -19.66 -20.60 -4.41
CA GLU A 18 -19.28 -20.10 -3.09
C GLU A 18 -17.76 -19.91 -3.06
N ILE A 19 -17.32 -18.71 -2.72
CA ILE A 19 -15.92 -18.39 -2.48
C ILE A 19 -15.71 -18.02 -1.02
N LEU A 20 -14.48 -18.21 -0.54
CA LEU A 20 -14.08 -17.71 0.76
C LEU A 20 -14.21 -16.18 0.76
N GLY A 21 -14.98 -15.64 1.69
CA GLY A 21 -15.13 -14.22 1.87
C GLY A 21 -13.88 -13.59 2.48
N SER A 22 -13.94 -12.27 2.72
CA SER A 22 -12.82 -11.54 3.31
C SER A 22 -12.40 -12.13 4.67
N THR A 23 -11.17 -12.60 4.76
CA THR A 23 -10.54 -13.09 6.01
C THR A 23 -9.85 -11.99 6.81
N PHE A 24 -9.83 -10.78 6.29
CA PHE A 24 -9.25 -9.61 6.93
C PHE A 24 -10.30 -8.87 7.75
N GLU A 25 -9.89 -8.37 8.91
CA GLU A 25 -10.72 -7.47 9.70
C GLU A 25 -10.73 -6.09 9.04
N GLU A 26 -11.93 -5.61 8.68
CA GLU A 26 -12.08 -4.30 8.06
C GLU A 26 -11.58 -3.21 9.02
N GLY A 27 -10.39 -2.66 8.72
CA GLY A 27 -9.78 -1.63 9.53
C GLY A 27 -10.61 -0.35 9.47
N LYS A 28 -11.22 0.03 10.60
CA LYS A 28 -11.85 1.34 10.75
C LYS A 28 -10.80 2.33 11.25
N PRO A 29 -10.41 3.35 10.46
CA PRO A 29 -9.60 4.42 10.99
C PRO A 29 -10.46 5.25 11.97
N GLU A 30 -10.33 4.98 13.27
CA GLU A 30 -11.08 5.71 14.31
C GLU A 30 -10.69 7.19 14.37
N THR A 31 -9.49 7.54 13.91
CA THR A 31 -8.98 8.90 13.91
C THR A 31 -8.18 9.21 12.63
N PRO A 32 -8.21 10.47 12.16
CA PRO A 32 -7.33 10.90 11.07
C PRO A 32 -5.87 10.85 11.52
N MET A 33 -5.10 9.96 10.89
CA MET A 33 -3.67 9.82 11.18
C MET A 33 -2.90 11.03 10.63
N ASN A 34 -2.52 11.97 11.51
CA ASN A 34 -1.66 13.09 11.14
C ASN A 34 -0.17 12.66 11.22
N TRP A 35 0.34 12.10 10.11
CA TRP A 35 1.72 11.61 10.00
C TRP A 35 2.77 12.68 10.34
N ARG A 36 2.47 13.96 10.09
CA ARG A 36 3.38 15.08 10.39
C ARG A 36 3.66 15.20 11.88
N LYS A 37 2.73 14.80 12.76
CA LYS A 37 2.95 14.78 14.22
C LYS A 37 3.95 13.71 14.66
N LYS A 38 4.24 12.71 13.84
CA LYS A 38 5.23 11.66 14.14
C LYS A 38 6.67 12.10 13.84
N LEU A 39 6.84 13.24 13.17
CA LEU A 39 8.12 13.77 12.75
C LEU A 39 8.44 15.00 13.60
N ARG A 40 9.58 14.98 14.26
CA ARG A 40 9.96 15.93 15.31
C ARG A 40 10.48 17.24 14.74
N ASN A 41 11.12 17.19 13.59
CA ASN A 41 11.81 18.34 12.99
C ASN A 41 11.83 18.27 11.46
N ARG A 42 12.32 19.35 10.83
CA ARG A 42 12.41 19.48 9.36
C ARG A 42 13.31 18.43 8.73
N GLU A 43 14.37 18.02 9.41
CA GLU A 43 15.31 17.02 8.89
C GLU A 43 14.65 15.64 8.76
N GLU A 44 13.86 15.24 9.76
CA GLU A 44 13.08 14.00 9.72
C GLU A 44 12.01 14.04 8.61
N ILE A 45 11.39 15.19 8.39
CA ILE A 45 10.44 15.37 7.27
C ILE A 45 11.16 15.18 5.93
N LEU A 46 12.33 15.80 5.75
CA LEU A 46 13.10 15.63 4.53
C LEU A 46 13.60 14.19 4.35
N ALA A 47 14.02 13.52 5.43
CA ALA A 47 14.46 12.14 5.38
C ALA A 47 13.31 11.19 5.01
N TYR A 48 12.12 11.41 5.58
CA TYR A 48 10.90 10.67 5.25
C TYR A 48 10.53 10.83 3.78
N LEU A 49 10.52 12.07 3.27
CA LEU A 49 10.21 12.35 1.86
C LEU A 49 11.25 11.73 0.93
N LYS A 50 12.55 11.91 1.20
CA LYS A 50 13.62 11.29 0.39
C LYS A 50 13.54 9.77 0.35
N THR A 51 13.10 9.15 1.45
CA THR A 51 12.94 7.70 1.56
C THR A 51 11.68 7.21 0.83
N GLY A 52 10.55 7.91 0.95
CA GLY A 52 9.31 7.57 0.24
C GLY A 52 9.41 7.83 -1.26
N GLU A 53 10.08 8.91 -1.64
CA GLU A 53 10.31 9.34 -3.02
C GLU A 53 11.71 8.91 -3.52
N ARG A 54 12.15 7.71 -3.14
CA ARG A 54 13.42 7.11 -3.59
C ARG A 54 13.57 7.15 -5.10
N TYR A 55 12.48 6.99 -5.84
CA TYR A 55 12.48 7.12 -7.29
C TYR A 55 13.09 8.45 -7.76
N TRP A 56 12.84 9.56 -7.07
CA TRP A 56 13.37 10.87 -7.43
C TRP A 56 14.74 11.12 -6.79
N PHE A 57 14.90 10.82 -5.50
CA PHE A 57 16.06 11.24 -4.71
C PHE A 57 17.18 10.21 -4.59
N SER A 58 16.98 8.95 -5.00
CA SER A 58 18.05 7.96 -4.99
C SER A 58 18.91 8.09 -6.25
N ASP A 59 20.23 8.16 -6.05
CA ASP A 59 21.24 7.99 -7.12
C ASP A 59 21.58 6.50 -7.37
N GLU A 60 21.32 5.63 -6.41
CA GLU A 60 21.59 4.18 -6.51
C GLU A 60 20.46 3.41 -7.19
N TRP A 61 19.22 3.89 -7.05
CA TRP A 61 18.03 3.20 -7.55
C TRP A 61 17.48 3.85 -8.82
N VAL A 62 17.70 3.16 -9.94
CA VAL A 62 17.22 3.56 -11.26
C VAL A 62 15.95 2.76 -11.54
N GLY A 63 14.77 3.38 -11.32
CA GLY A 63 13.51 2.79 -11.77
C GLY A 63 13.51 2.60 -13.29
N SER A 64 12.63 1.76 -13.84
CA SER A 64 12.59 1.47 -15.29
C SER A 64 12.47 2.71 -16.18
N GLU A 65 11.95 3.81 -15.63
CA GLU A 65 11.74 5.10 -16.29
C GLU A 65 12.91 6.09 -16.12
N LYS A 66 13.84 5.86 -15.18
CA LYS A 66 15.00 6.74 -15.00
C LYS A 66 16.08 6.42 -16.04
N ARG A 67 16.67 7.46 -16.65
CA ARG A 67 17.81 7.30 -17.56
C ARG A 67 18.99 6.69 -16.80
N LYS A 68 19.58 5.64 -17.37
CA LYS A 68 20.78 4.97 -16.82
C LYS A 68 22.05 5.83 -16.92
N THR A 69 22.02 6.90 -17.70
CA THR A 69 23.16 7.78 -17.95
C THR A 69 22.77 9.21 -17.57
N LYS A 70 23.55 9.87 -16.72
CA LYS A 70 23.42 11.30 -16.41
C LYS A 70 23.73 12.10 -17.68
N ALA A 71 22.90 13.09 -17.98
CA ALA A 71 23.13 14.04 -19.06
C ALA A 71 24.19 15.08 -18.67
#